data_AF-X1HN70-F1
#
_entry.id   AF-X1HN70-F1
#
_cell.length_a   1.000
_cell.length_b   1.000
_cell.length_c   1.000
_cell.angle_alpha   90.00
_cell.angle_beta   90.00
_cell.angle_gamma   90.00
#
_symmetry.space_group_name_H-M   'P 1'
#
loop_
_entity.id
_entity.type
_entity.pdbx_description
1 polymer ?
#
loop_
_entity_poly.entity_id
_entity_poly.type
_entity_poly.pdbx_seq_one_letter_code
_entity_poly.pdbx_strand_id
1 'polypeptide(L)' 'MTITIPLPDEQLEKLNKLASRFDLSPEEIALISVEDMLSQPDEAFQRALDHVLEKNKALYQRLAA' A
#
# COMPACT_ATOMS: atom_id res chain seq x y z
N MET A 1 5.06 3.20 -21.87
CA MET A 1 4.49 4.57 -21.80
C MET A 1 5.12 5.29 -20.62
N THR A 2 5.24 6.61 -20.68
CA THR A 2 5.84 7.43 -19.61
C THR A 2 4.79 8.39 -19.05
N ILE A 3 4.73 8.51 -17.72
CA ILE A 3 3.87 9.47 -17.01
C ILE A 3 4.80 10.49 -16.34
N THR A 4 4.63 11.78 -16.63
CA THR A 4 5.41 12.86 -16.02
C THR A 4 4.53 13.60 -15.02
N ILE A 5 4.98 13.68 -13.77
CA ILE A 5 4.24 14.33 -12.67
C ILE A 5 5.13 15.43 -12.09
N PRO A 6 4.70 16.70 -12.11
CA PRO A 6 5.42 17.76 -11.42
C PRO A 6 5.26 17.58 -9.90
N LEU A 7 6.39 17.49 -9.20
CA LEU A 7 6.45 17.35 -7.74
C LEU A 7 7.01 18.64 -7.14
N PRO A 8 6.38 19.19 -6.09
CA PRO A 8 7.00 20.25 -5.29
C PRO A 8 8.32 19.77 -4.68
N ASP A 9 9.31 20.67 -4.58
CA ASP A 9 10.65 20.34 -4.09
C ASP A 9 10.63 19.65 -2.71
N GLU A 10 9.74 20.08 -1.80
CA GLU A 10 9.59 19.46 -0.47
C GLU A 10 9.16 17.98 -0.55
N GLN A 11 8.30 17.63 -1.50
CA GLN A 11 7.84 16.25 -1.69
C GLN A 11 8.93 15.40 -2.35
N LEU A 12 9.67 15.98 -3.29
CA LEU A 12 10.83 15.34 -3.91
C LEU A 12 11.93 15.05 -2.87
N GLU A 13 12.19 15.96 -1.94
CA GLU A 13 13.13 15.71 -0.83
C GLU A 13 12.68 14.55 0.06
N LYS A 14 11.39 14.46 0.40
CA LYS A 14 10.85 13.36 1.21
C LYS A 14 11.00 12.03 0.48
N LEU A 15 10.73 12.01 -0.82
CA LEU A 15 10.89 10.83 -1.66
C LEU A 15 12.35 10.38 -1.74
N ASN A 16 13.28 11.31 -1.95
CA ASN A 16 14.73 11.03 -1.94
C ASN A 16 15.21 10.44 -0.59
N LYS A 17 14.71 10.97 0.53
CA LYS A 17 15.03 10.44 1.87
C LYS A 17 14.48 9.05 2.11
N LEU A 18 13.35 8.70 1.49
CA LEU A 18 12.78 7.35 1.52
C LEU A 18 13.63 6.41 0.66
N ALA A 19 13.92 6.82 -0.57
CA ALA A 19 14.72 6.06 -1.53
C ALA A 19 16.11 5.71 -0.96
N SER A 20 16.79 6.68 -0.33
CA SER A 20 18.10 6.46 0.29
C SER A 20 18.08 5.49 1.47
N ARG A 21 16.96 5.33 2.18
CA ARG A 21 16.84 4.35 3.27
C ARG A 21 16.76 2.91 2.77
N PHE A 22 16.27 2.72 1.55
CA PHE A 22 16.08 1.42 0.94
C PHE A 22 17.11 1.09 -0.15
N ASP A 23 18.09 1.98 -0.37
CA ASP A 23 19.08 1.89 -1.46
C ASP A 23 18.41 1.78 -2.85
N LEU A 24 17.29 2.49 -3.01
CA LEU A 24 16.51 2.55 -4.24
C LEU A 24 16.54 3.96 -4.83
N SER A 25 16.18 4.09 -6.10
CA SER A 25 15.91 5.37 -6.73
C SER A 25 14.52 5.91 -6.36
N PRO A 26 14.32 7.25 -6.37
CA PRO A 26 12.99 7.85 -6.21
C PRO A 26 11.94 7.28 -7.17
N GLU A 27 12.35 6.97 -8.40
CA GLU A 27 11.52 6.39 -9.45
C GLU A 27 11.08 4.97 -9.10
N GLU A 28 11.97 4.14 -8.56
CA GLU A 28 11.62 2.77 -8.11
C GLU A 28 10.64 2.80 -6.95
N ILE A 29 10.85 3.68 -5.97
CA ILE A 29 9.89 3.88 -4.86
C ILE A 29 8.53 4.32 -5.40
N ALA A 30 8.50 5.25 -6.35
CA ALA A 30 7.26 5.72 -6.97
C ALA A 30 6.55 4.60 -7.73
N LEU A 31 7.30 3.77 -8.48
CA LEU A 31 6.76 2.63 -9.21
C LEU A 31 6.16 1.59 -8.26
N ILE A 32 6.91 1.16 -7.24
CA ILE A 32 6.43 0.20 -6.22
C ILE A 32 5.17 0.74 -5.55
N SER A 33 5.13 2.02 -5.21
CA SER A 33 3.95 2.64 -4.59
C SER A 33 2.72 2.60 -5.51
N VAL A 34 2.92 2.84 -6.81
CA VAL A 34 1.84 2.74 -7.81
C VAL A 34 1.41 1.28 -7.98
N GLU A 35 2.35 0.35 -8.07
CA GLU A 35 2.06 -1.08 -8.18
C GLU A 35 1.33 -1.60 -6.94
N ASP A 36 1.74 -1.22 -5.73
CA ASP A 36 1.06 -1.55 -4.49
C ASP A 36 -0.35 -0.97 -4.44
N MET A 37 -0.53 0.27 -4.92
CA MET A 37 -1.85 0.91 -4.98
C MET A 37 -2.77 0.21 -5.98
N LEU A 38 -2.23 -0.23 -7.12
CA LEU A 38 -2.97 -0.99 -8.15
C LEU A 38 -3.16 -2.47 -7.76
N SER A 39 -2.30 -3.01 -6.91
CA SER A 39 -2.35 -4.38 -6.39
C SER A 39 -3.23 -4.49 -5.14
N GLN A 40 -3.78 -3.37 -4.63
CA GLN A 40 -4.77 -3.44 -3.58
C GLN A 40 -5.89 -4.39 -4.03
N PRO A 41 -6.28 -5.36 -3.19
CA PRO A 41 -7.30 -6.31 -3.58
C PRO A 41 -8.55 -5.53 -3.96
N ASP A 42 -9.05 -5.77 -5.18
CA ASP A 42 -10.34 -5.27 -5.67
C ASP A 42 -11.32 -5.23 -4.50
N GLU A 43 -12.12 -4.17 -4.35
CA GLU A 43 -13.08 -4.01 -3.23
C GLU A 43 -13.91 -5.28 -2.92
N ALA A 44 -14.03 -6.20 -3.87
CA ALA A 44 -14.53 -7.56 -3.69
C ALA A 44 -13.78 -8.41 -2.63
N PHE A 45 -12.45 -8.38 -2.59
CA PHE A 45 -11.65 -9.11 -1.61
C PHE A 45 -11.70 -8.48 -0.22
N GLN A 46 -11.67 -7.14 -0.11
CA GLN A 46 -11.94 -6.44 1.15
C GLN A 46 -13.32 -6.83 1.71
N ARG A 47 -14.37 -6.80 0.87
CA ARG A 47 -15.72 -7.26 1.25
C ARG A 47 -15.77 -8.74 1.64
N ALA A 48 -15.03 -9.61 0.95
CA ALA A 48 -14.95 -11.03 1.30
C ALA A 48 -14.22 -11.26 2.64
N LEU A 49 -13.16 -10.49 2.90
CA LEU A 49 -12.42 -10.52 4.15
C LEU A 49 -13.30 -10.06 5.31
N ASP A 50 -14.01 -8.93 5.14
CA ASP A 50 -14.98 -8.44 6.13
C ASP A 50 -16.08 -9.47 6.41
N HIS A 51 -16.61 -10.11 5.36
CA HIS A 51 -17.63 -11.15 5.52
C HIS A 51 -17.10 -12.38 6.27
N VAL A 52 -15.87 -12.81 6.00
CA VAL A 52 -15.22 -13.94 6.70
C VAL A 52 -14.90 -13.58 8.15
N LEU A 53 -14.40 -12.37 8.42
CA LEU A 53 -14.11 -11.88 9.76
C LEU A 53 -15.40 -11.73 10.59
N GLU A 54 -16.48 -11.23 10.00
CA GLU A 54 -17.78 -11.11 10.65
C GLU A 54 -18.38 -12.49 10.97
N LYS A 55 -18.32 -13.45 10.04
CA LYS A 55 -18.78 -14.82 10.29
C LYS A 55 -17.99 -15.53 11.37
N ASN A 56 -16.68 -15.28 11.47
CA ASN A 56 -15.81 -15.95 12.43
C ASN A 56 -15.57 -15.13 13.71
N LYS A 57 -16.22 -13.98 13.86
CA LYS A 57 -16.07 -13.08 15.02
C LYS A 57 -16.31 -13.81 16.34
N ALA A 58 -17.30 -14.70 16.39
CA ALA A 58 -17.60 -15.51 17.58
C ALA A 58 -16.55 -16.61 17.88
N LEU A 59 -15.80 -17.06 16.88
CA LEU A 59 -14.72 -18.04 17.03
C LEU A 59 -13.41 -17.37 17.46
N TYR A 60 -13.06 -16.22 16.86
CA TYR A 60 -11.88 -15.45 17.24
C TYR A 60 -11.98 -14.82 18.63
N GLN A 61 -13.18 -14.40 19.06
CA GLN A 61 -13.43 -13.92 20.44
C GLN A 61 -13.19 -15.02 21.49
N ARG A 62 -13.33 -16.30 21.14
CA ARG A 62 -13.06 -17.42 22.04
C ARG A 62 -11.60 -17.86 22.05
N LEU A 63 -10.82 -17.52 21.01
CA LEU A 63 -9.41 -17.89 20.90
C LEU A 63 -8.45 -16.85 21.51
N ALA A 64 -8.93 -15.64 21.77
CA ALA A 64 -8.18 -14.57 22.43
C ALA A 64 -8.36 -14.55 23.97
N ALA A 65 -8.92 -15.63 24.55
CA ALA A 65 -9.12 -15.81 25.99
C ALA A 65 -8.12 -16.81 26.58
#